data_AF-A0A3P1U4J7-F1
#
_entry.id   AF-A0A3P1U4J7-F1
#
_cell.length_a   1.000
_cell.length_b   1.000
_cell.length_c   1.000
_cell.angle_alpha   90.00
_cell.angle_beta   90.00
_cell.angle_gamma   90.00
#
_symmetry.space_group_name_H-M   'P 1'
#
loop_
_entity.id
_entity.type
_entity.pdbx_description
1 polymer ?
#
loop_
_entity_poly.entity_id
_entity_poly.type
_entity_poly.pdbx_seq_one_letter_code
_entity_poly.pdbx_strand_id
1 'polypeptide(L)'
;MHTRKAITEAIRKLGVQTGDLLMVHASLKAIGPVEGGAETVVAALRSAVGPTGTVMGYASWDRSPYEETLNGARLDDKARRTWPPFDPATAGTYRGFGLLNQFLVQAPGARRSAHPDASMVAVGPLAETLTEPHELGHALG
;
A
#
# COMPACT_ATOMS: atom_id res chain seq x y z
N MET A 1 2.10 24.93 -3.16
CA MET A 1 1.99 23.81 -2.22
C MET A 1 0.52 23.44 -2.11
N HIS A 2 0.16 22.17 -2.32
CA HIS A 2 -1.21 21.70 -2.23
C HIS A 2 -1.58 21.41 -0.78
N THR A 3 -2.84 21.66 -0.42
CA THR A 3 -3.40 21.36 0.91
C THR A 3 -4.27 20.11 0.85
N ARG A 4 -4.58 19.51 2.00
CA ARG A 4 -5.51 18.37 2.10
C ARG A 4 -6.84 18.65 1.40
N LYS A 5 -7.41 19.85 1.62
CA LYS A 5 -8.69 20.25 1.05
C LYS A 5 -8.63 20.30 -0.48
N ALA A 6 -7.61 20.96 -1.03
CA ALA A 6 -7.44 21.07 -2.47
C ALA A 6 -7.27 19.70 -3.15
N ILE A 7 -6.50 18.79 -2.55
CA ILE A 7 -6.33 17.43 -3.08
C ILE A 7 -7.63 16.64 -3.00
N THR A 8 -8.35 16.72 -1.87
CA THR A 8 -9.65 16.04 -1.69
C THR A 8 -10.68 16.49 -2.74
N GLU A 9 -10.78 17.80 -2.97
CA GLU A 9 -11.67 18.37 -3.98
C GLU A 9 -11.27 17.95 -5.40
N ALA A 10 -9.98 17.91 -5.71
CA ALA A 10 -9.49 17.43 -7.00
C ALA A 10 -9.84 15.95 -7.23
N ILE A 11 -9.63 15.09 -6.22
CA ILE A 11 -9.97 13.66 -6.30
C ILE A 11 -11.48 13.47 -6.53
N ARG A 12 -12.32 14.22 -5.83
CA ARG A 12 -13.78 14.18 -6.04
C ARG A 12 -14.20 14.71 -7.41
N LYS A 13 -13.53 15.76 -7.90
CA LYS A 13 -13.77 16.30 -9.25
C LYS A 13 -13.41 15.29 -10.35
N LEU A 14 -12.46 14.39 -10.11
CA LEU A 14 -12.14 13.27 -11.01
C LEU A 14 -13.20 12.15 -10.99
N GLY A 15 -14.15 12.19 -10.06
CA GLY A 15 -15.29 11.26 -10.00
C GLY A 15 -15.31 10.34 -8.78
N VAL A 16 -14.32 10.41 -7.89
CA VAL A 16 -14.34 9.60 -6.65
C VAL A 16 -15.46 10.08 -5.74
N GLN A 17 -16.27 9.14 -5.27
CA GLN A 17 -17.43 9.37 -4.43
C GLN A 17 -17.23 8.83 -3.00
N THR A 18 -18.06 9.33 -2.09
CA THR A 18 -18.14 8.77 -0.74
C THR A 18 -18.62 7.33 -0.82
N GLY A 19 -17.92 6.40 -0.15
CA GLY A 19 -18.23 4.97 -0.16
C GLY A 19 -17.41 4.14 -1.14
N ASP A 20 -16.63 4.78 -2.02
CA ASP A 20 -15.83 4.06 -3.01
C ASP A 20 -14.80 3.13 -2.36
N LEU A 21 -14.56 2.00 -3.03
CA LEU A 21 -13.33 1.22 -2.91
C LEU A 21 -12.35 1.70 -3.97
N LEU A 22 -11.25 2.31 -3.53
CA LEU A 22 -10.26 2.93 -4.40
C LEU A 22 -8.87 2.31 -4.22
N MET A 23 -8.39 1.57 -5.21
CA MET A 23 -6.99 1.14 -5.28
C MET A 23 -6.14 2.23 -5.94
N VAL A 24 -5.04 2.64 -5.29
CA VAL A 24 -4.26 3.82 -5.68
C VAL A 24 -2.83 3.45 -6.07
N HIS A 25 -2.40 3.97 -7.21
CA HIS A 25 -0.99 4.06 -7.61
C HIS A 25 -0.64 5.53 -7.79
N ALA A 26 0.41 6.01 -7.12
CA ALA A 26 0.69 7.44 -7.07
C ALA A 26 2.19 7.76 -7.17
N SER A 27 2.48 8.81 -7.94
CA SER A 27 3.77 9.50 -7.91
C SER A 27 3.63 10.79 -7.11
N LEU A 28 4.17 10.82 -5.89
CA LEU A 28 4.17 12.02 -5.05
C LEU A 28 4.89 13.19 -5.74
N LYS A 29 5.91 12.90 -6.55
CA LYS A 29 6.61 13.90 -7.37
C LYS A 29 5.68 14.55 -8.38
N ALA A 30 4.78 13.78 -9.02
CA ALA A 30 3.83 14.31 -10.00
C ALA A 30 2.71 15.13 -9.35
N ILE A 31 2.31 14.79 -8.12
CA ILE A 31 1.38 15.60 -7.32
C ILE A 31 2.02 16.96 -6.96
N GLY A 32 3.34 17.01 -6.81
CA GLY A 32 4.06 18.21 -6.44
C GLY A 32 4.09 18.45 -4.93
N PRO A 33 4.56 19.62 -4.46
CA PRO A 33 4.72 19.89 -3.03
C PRO A 33 3.37 19.92 -2.30
N VAL A 34 3.24 19.13 -1.24
CA VAL A 34 2.03 19.03 -0.39
C VAL A 34 2.38 19.43 1.04
N GLU A 35 1.52 20.23 1.66
CA GLU A 35 1.62 20.57 3.08
C GLU A 35 1.53 19.29 3.93
N GLY A 36 2.52 18.98 4.77
CA GLY A 36 2.56 17.72 5.52
C GLY A 36 2.91 16.48 4.67
N GLY A 37 3.29 16.66 3.41
CA GLY A 37 3.83 15.59 2.56
C GLY A 37 2.83 14.46 2.25
N ALA A 38 3.34 13.23 2.21
CA ALA A 38 2.58 12.05 1.79
C ALA A 38 1.43 11.69 2.75
N GLU A 39 1.59 11.96 4.04
CA GLU A 39 0.55 11.75 5.05
C GLU A 39 -0.72 12.54 4.69
N THR A 40 -0.56 13.78 4.22
CA THR A 40 -1.67 14.61 3.75
C THR A 40 -2.35 14.04 2.50
N VAL A 41 -1.60 13.37 1.63
CA VAL A 41 -2.17 12.68 0.45
C VAL A 41 -3.05 11.51 0.90
N VAL A 42 -2.58 10.69 1.85
CA VAL A 42 -3.38 9.60 2.45
C VAL A 42 -4.63 10.17 3.12
N ALA A 43 -4.48 11.24 3.92
CA ALA A 43 -5.60 11.89 4.59
C ALA A 43 -6.62 12.49 3.61
N ALA A 44 -6.17 12.99 2.46
CA ALA A 44 -7.04 13.49 1.40
C ALA A 44 -7.79 12.36 0.68
N LEU A 45 -7.13 11.24 0.38
CA LEU A 45 -7.77 10.04 -0.17
C LEU A 45 -8.84 9.50 0.78
N ARG A 46 -8.52 9.36 2.07
CA ARG A 46 -9.48 8.95 3.11
C ARG A 46 -10.64 9.94 3.23
N SER A 47 -10.39 11.24 3.13
CA SER A 47 -11.45 12.26 3.10
C SER A 47 -12.33 12.18 1.85
N ALA A 48 -11.75 11.85 0.70
CA ALA A 48 -12.48 11.77 -0.56
C ALA A 48 -13.51 10.63 -0.52
N VAL A 49 -13.08 9.42 -0.13
CA VAL A 49 -13.95 8.24 -0.04
C VAL A 49 -14.80 8.21 1.24
N GLY A 50 -14.46 9.02 2.24
CA GLY A 50 -15.23 9.13 3.49
C GLY A 50 -15.13 7.89 4.40
N PRO A 51 -15.91 7.87 5.50
CA PRO A 51 -15.82 6.82 6.51
C PRO A 51 -16.32 5.45 6.02
N THR A 52 -17.22 5.42 5.03
CA THR A 52 -17.77 4.20 4.43
C THR A 52 -16.93 3.65 3.28
N GLY A 53 -15.99 4.45 2.75
CA GLY A 53 -15.11 4.04 1.66
C GLY A 53 -13.81 3.39 2.14
N THR A 54 -13.16 2.68 1.23
CA THR A 54 -11.90 1.96 1.48
C THR A 54 -10.84 2.40 0.50
N VAL A 55 -9.62 2.66 0.98
CA VAL A 55 -8.45 2.94 0.14
C VAL A 55 -7.53 1.73 0.19
N MET A 56 -7.06 1.29 -0.96
CA MET A 56 -6.16 0.14 -1.11
C MET A 56 -4.89 0.55 -1.87
N GLY A 57 -3.77 -0.12 -1.60
CA GLY A 57 -2.52 0.06 -2.30
C GLY A 57 -1.76 -1.25 -2.45
N TYR A 58 -0.98 -1.36 -3.52
CA TYR A 58 -0.07 -2.50 -3.72
C TYR A 58 1.28 -2.20 -3.07
N ALA A 59 1.51 -2.79 -1.88
CA ALA A 59 2.65 -2.49 -1.04
C ALA A 59 3.91 -3.32 -1.36
N SER A 60 3.73 -4.62 -1.66
CA SER A 60 4.82 -5.60 -1.77
C SER A 60 5.77 -5.50 -0.57
N TRP A 61 7.05 -5.83 -0.72
CA TRP A 61 8.04 -5.76 0.34
C TRP A 61 9.41 -5.35 -0.23
N ASP A 62 10.08 -4.41 0.45
CA ASP A 62 11.40 -3.90 0.06
C ASP A 62 12.55 -4.93 0.19
N ARG A 63 12.29 -6.07 0.83
CA ARG A 63 13.23 -7.18 0.97
C ARG A 63 12.65 -8.49 0.41
N SER A 64 11.70 -8.42 -0.52
CA SER A 64 11.20 -9.62 -1.19
C SER A 64 12.35 -10.38 -1.87
N PRO A 65 12.52 -11.69 -1.62
CA PRO A 65 13.56 -12.50 -2.25
C PRO A 65 13.11 -13.05 -3.63
N TYR A 66 12.24 -12.32 -4.34
CA TYR A 66 11.59 -12.80 -5.57
C TYR A 66 12.63 -13.21 -6.62
N GLU A 67 13.58 -12.33 -6.95
CA GLU A 67 14.60 -12.60 -7.96
C GLU A 67 15.58 -13.69 -7.50
N GLU A 68 15.94 -13.70 -6.22
CA GLU A 68 16.89 -14.65 -5.64
C GLU A 68 16.34 -16.09 -5.56
N THR A 69 15.03 -16.26 -5.67
CA THR A 69 14.34 -17.56 -5.61
C THR A 69 13.58 -17.93 -6.89
N LEU A 70 13.67 -17.08 -7.92
CA LEU A 70 12.93 -17.22 -9.16
C LEU A 70 13.33 -18.51 -9.93
N ASN A 71 12.34 -19.22 -10.45
CA ASN A 71 12.52 -20.34 -11.38
C ASN A 71 13.50 -21.43 -10.90
N GLY A 72 13.45 -21.76 -9.61
CA GLY A 72 14.28 -22.81 -9.02
C GLY A 72 15.66 -22.34 -8.55
N ALA A 73 15.96 -21.04 -8.66
CA ALA A 73 17.06 -20.43 -7.93
C ALA A 73 16.88 -20.65 -6.42
N ARG A 74 18.01 -20.80 -5.72
CA ARG A 74 18.03 -21.01 -4.28
C ARG A 74 19.04 -20.07 -3.66
N LEU A 75 18.59 -19.34 -2.64
CA LEU A 75 19.48 -18.72 -1.68
C LEU A 75 20.41 -19.79 -1.10
N ASP A 76 21.68 -19.43 -0.89
CA ASP A 76 22.57 -20.26 -0.11
C ASP A 76 22.06 -20.41 1.34
N ASP A 77 22.55 -21.42 2.04
CA ASP A 77 22.07 -21.73 3.40
C ASP A 77 22.28 -20.60 4.40
N LYS A 78 23.31 -19.77 4.21
CA LYS A 78 23.58 -18.64 5.09
C LYS A 78 22.53 -17.55 4.85
N ALA A 79 22.36 -17.13 3.60
CA ALA A 79 21.39 -16.12 3.20
C ALA A 79 19.96 -16.52 3.60
N ARG A 80 19.57 -17.78 3.37
CA ARG A 80 18.25 -18.32 3.76
C ARG A 80 17.99 -18.23 5.27
N ARG A 81 19.01 -18.49 6.10
CA ARG A 81 18.88 -18.44 7.57
C ARG A 81 18.88 -17.03 8.14
N THR A 82 19.49 -16.08 7.43
CA THR A 82 19.63 -14.69 7.90
C THR A 82 18.69 -13.70 7.20
N TRP A 83 17.90 -14.15 6.20
CA TRP A 83 16.95 -13.27 5.53
C TRP A 83 15.90 -12.80 6.55
N PRO A 84 15.55 -11.51 6.58
CA PRO A 84 14.55 -11.02 7.50
C PRO A 84 13.21 -11.74 7.29
N PRO A 85 12.45 -12.05 8.34
CA PRO A 85 11.08 -12.51 8.15
C PRO A 85 10.21 -11.36 7.61
N PHE A 86 9.22 -11.70 6.80
CA PHE A 86 8.16 -10.75 6.47
C PHE A 86 7.17 -10.67 7.63
N ASP A 87 7.09 -9.49 8.24
CA ASP A 87 6.06 -9.13 9.20
C ASP A 87 5.26 -7.95 8.63
N PRO A 88 3.97 -8.13 8.31
CA PRO A 88 3.14 -7.07 7.73
C PRO A 88 3.15 -5.76 8.54
N ALA A 89 3.32 -5.83 9.86
CA ALA A 89 3.30 -4.66 10.75
C ALA A 89 4.58 -3.82 10.70
N THR A 90 5.72 -4.42 10.36
CA THR A 90 7.04 -3.76 10.45
C THR A 90 7.82 -3.72 9.13
N ALA A 91 7.49 -4.59 8.17
CA ALA A 91 8.16 -4.67 6.89
C ALA A 91 8.03 -3.37 6.08
N GLY A 92 9.12 -2.96 5.41
CA GLY A 92 9.07 -1.87 4.44
C GLY A 92 8.19 -2.20 3.22
N THR A 93 7.90 -1.18 2.43
CA THR A 93 7.14 -1.32 1.17
C THR A 93 8.07 -1.22 -0.04
N TYR A 94 7.76 -1.93 -1.12
CA TYR A 94 8.59 -1.91 -2.33
C TYR A 94 8.62 -0.51 -2.94
N ARG A 95 9.82 0.06 -3.05
CA ARG A 95 10.00 1.47 -3.44
C ARG A 95 9.47 1.77 -4.85
N GLY A 96 9.48 0.79 -5.75
CA GLY A 96 9.01 0.95 -7.13
C GLY A 96 7.50 1.20 -7.24
N PHE A 97 6.70 0.82 -6.24
CA PHE A 97 5.25 1.06 -6.25
C PHE A 97 4.85 2.40 -5.61
N GLY A 98 5.85 3.18 -5.19
CA GLY A 98 5.66 4.54 -4.69
C GLY A 98 5.63 4.62 -3.17
N LEU A 99 6.19 5.71 -2.65
CA LEU A 99 6.32 5.97 -1.22
C LEU A 99 4.96 6.08 -0.51
N LEU A 100 3.87 6.37 -1.22
CA LEU A 100 2.54 6.48 -0.65
C LEU A 100 2.11 5.20 0.10
N ASN A 101 2.52 4.03 -0.38
CA ASN A 101 2.17 2.76 0.26
C ASN A 101 2.75 2.65 1.68
N GLN A 102 3.93 3.22 1.94
CA GLN A 102 4.49 3.25 3.29
C GLN A 102 3.59 4.03 4.26
N PHE A 103 3.01 5.14 3.80
CA PHE A 103 2.10 5.97 4.59
C PHE A 103 0.71 5.35 4.70
N LEU A 104 0.26 4.57 3.70
CA LEU A 104 -0.96 3.78 3.82
C LEU A 104 -0.82 2.68 4.88
N VAL A 105 0.32 1.96 4.92
CA VAL A 105 0.60 0.93 5.93
C VAL A 105 0.63 1.52 7.34
N GLN A 106 1.12 2.76 7.48
CA GLN A 106 1.19 3.47 8.76
C GLN A 106 -0.12 4.16 9.15
N ALA A 107 -1.14 4.17 8.28
CA ALA A 107 -2.39 4.84 8.56
C ALA A 107 -3.17 4.14 9.69
N PRO A 108 -3.86 4.89 10.57
CA PRO A 108 -4.71 4.29 11.59
C PRO A 108 -5.77 3.36 10.99
N GLY A 109 -5.85 2.13 11.51
CA GLY A 109 -6.80 1.12 11.04
C GLY A 109 -6.42 0.47 9.71
N ALA A 110 -5.20 0.69 9.21
CA ALA A 110 -4.68 -0.06 8.06
C ALA A 110 -4.54 -1.55 8.40
N ARG A 111 -4.86 -2.40 7.43
CA ARG A 111 -4.48 -3.81 7.42
C ARG A 111 -3.59 -4.08 6.22
N ARG A 112 -2.69 -5.06 6.36
CA ARG A 112 -1.78 -5.47 5.31
C ARG A 112 -1.79 -6.99 5.18
N SER A 113 -1.88 -7.48 3.95
CA SER A 113 -1.98 -8.90 3.66
C SER A 113 -0.67 -9.65 3.89
N ALA A 114 -0.76 -10.95 4.18
CA ALA A 114 0.37 -11.78 4.58
C ALA A 114 1.30 -12.25 3.44
N HIS A 115 0.88 -12.16 2.17
CA HIS A 115 1.78 -12.49 1.05
C HIS A 115 2.98 -11.52 1.01
N PRO A 116 4.23 -11.97 1.12
CA PRO A 116 5.39 -11.06 1.20
C PRO A 116 5.61 -10.26 -0.08
N ASP A 117 5.68 -10.98 -1.22
CA ASP A 117 5.97 -10.35 -2.52
C ASP A 117 4.80 -9.56 -3.09
N ALA A 118 3.57 -10.08 -2.95
CA ALA A 118 2.34 -9.48 -3.44
C ALA A 118 1.56 -8.66 -2.40
N SER A 119 2.19 -8.28 -1.27
CA SER A 119 1.48 -7.68 -0.13
C SER A 119 0.61 -6.48 -0.53
N MET A 120 -0.65 -6.49 -0.11
CA MET A 120 -1.61 -5.40 -0.29
C MET A 120 -1.85 -4.71 1.04
N VAL A 121 -2.09 -3.40 1.01
CA VAL A 121 -2.54 -2.61 2.16
C VAL A 121 -3.92 -2.04 1.90
N ALA A 122 -4.80 -2.05 2.89
CA ALA A 122 -6.12 -1.44 2.80
C ALA A 122 -6.48 -0.71 4.10
N VAL A 123 -7.24 0.39 3.97
CA VAL A 123 -7.72 1.21 5.07
C VAL A 123 -9.18 1.54 4.83
N GLY A 124 -10.08 1.12 5.73
CA GLY A 124 -11.53 1.32 5.61
C GLY A 124 -12.33 0.06 5.94
N PRO A 125 -13.67 0.09 5.77
CA PRO A 125 -14.55 -1.02 6.17
C PRO A 125 -14.25 -2.37 5.49
N LEU A 126 -13.66 -2.36 4.29
CA LEU A 126 -13.31 -3.58 3.55
C LEU A 126 -11.86 -4.04 3.77
N ALA A 127 -11.10 -3.40 4.67
CA ALA A 127 -9.68 -3.66 4.81
C ALA A 127 -9.36 -5.13 5.08
N GLU A 128 -10.06 -5.75 6.03
CA GLU A 128 -9.93 -7.18 6.36
C GLU A 128 -10.26 -8.08 5.16
N THR A 129 -11.40 -7.84 4.51
CA THR A 129 -11.86 -8.61 3.34
C THR A 129 -10.88 -8.56 2.17
N LEU A 130 -10.19 -7.43 1.98
CA LEU A 130 -9.24 -7.24 0.88
C LEU A 130 -7.85 -7.81 1.18
N THR A 131 -7.51 -7.99 2.45
CA THR A 131 -6.16 -8.42 2.86
C THR A 131 -6.10 -9.86 3.36
N GLU A 132 -7.23 -10.49 3.63
CA GLU A 132 -7.32 -11.83 4.21
C GLU A 132 -8.39 -12.68 3.51
N PRO A 133 -8.05 -13.89 3.01
CA PRO A 133 -6.70 -14.47 2.94
C PRO A 133 -5.85 -13.86 1.81
N HIS A 134 -4.53 -14.09 1.85
CA HIS A 134 -3.64 -13.81 0.72
C HIS A 134 -2.45 -14.79 0.75
N GLU A 135 -2.67 -15.96 0.15
CA GLU A 135 -1.78 -17.11 0.23
C GLU A 135 -0.71 -17.14 -0.87
N LEU A 136 0.40 -17.83 -0.62
CA LEU A 136 1.38 -18.12 -1.67
C LEU A 136 0.73 -18.94 -2.79
N GLY A 137 1.06 -18.62 -4.04
CA GLY A 137 0.42 -19.22 -5.22
C GLY A 137 -0.83 -18.47 -5.71
N HIS A 138 -1.36 -17.54 -4.91
CA HIS A 138 -2.52 -16.70 -5.23
C HIS A 138 -2.17 -15.21 -5.10
N ALA A 139 -1.11 -14.79 -5.81
CA ALA A 139 -0.54 -13.46 -5.64
C ALA A 139 -1.46 -12.32 -6.12
N LEU A 140 -2.10 -12.48 -7.29
CA LEU A 140 -2.91 -11.42 -7.92
C LEU A 140 -4.18 -11.95 -8.62
N GLY A 141 -4.47 -13.24 -8.44
CA GLY A 141 -5.55 -13.99 -9.10
C GLY A 141 -5.37 -15.49 -8.91
#